data_AF-A0A5M3WTB8-F1
#
_entry.id   AF-A0A5M3WTB8-F1
#
_cell.length_a   1.000
_cell.length_b   1.000
_cell.length_c   1.000
_cell.angle_alpha   90.00
_cell.angle_beta   90.00
_cell.angle_gamma   90.00
#
_symmetry.space_group_name_H-M   'P 1'
#
loop_
_entity.id
_entity.type
_entity.pdbx_description
1 polymer ?
#
loop_
_entity_poly.entity_id
_entity_poly.type
_entity_poly.pdbx_seq_one_letter_code
_entity_poly.pdbx_strand_id
1 'polypeptide(L)'
;MRIRKFFGVAAATAILATGMVGFASTAANASTQNTVTASSPDWEDDSWGPYFSKNHKAKAKGWIDVDYYGDEDNKVRVGGKLWDYDHSNKKCAYVVFRYTKWSDHEDDWYTDYVSYKECGWDKKFSFTRYDVSQVQVKVCQIDKWSSYPYKCGYWKDIYNAYDDDYGYDEDYWDEH
;
A
#
# COMPACT_ATOMS: atom_id res chain seq x y z
N MET A 1 0.48 55.11 13.27
CA MET A 1 1.53 54.26 13.87
C MET A 1 2.29 53.58 12.74
N ARG A 2 3.60 53.85 12.67
CA ARG A 2 4.66 53.34 11.78
C ARG A 2 4.58 53.55 10.26
N ILE A 3 5.74 53.97 9.76
CA ILE A 3 6.12 54.54 8.46
C ILE A 3 7.43 53.82 8.05
N ARG A 4 7.66 53.74 6.72
CA ARG A 4 8.91 53.45 5.94
C ARG A 4 9.30 51.98 5.71
N LYS A 5 9.31 51.54 4.43
CA LYS A 5 10.40 51.51 3.39
C LYS A 5 11.45 50.44 3.75
N PHE A 6 11.89 49.53 2.87
CA PHE A 6 12.83 49.76 1.77
C PHE A 6 12.79 48.64 0.71
N PHE A 7 13.14 49.01 -0.54
CA PHE A 7 13.53 48.14 -1.64
C PHE A 7 14.91 47.50 -1.38
N GLY A 8 15.12 46.27 -1.87
CA GLY A 8 16.43 45.64 -1.92
C GLY A 8 16.51 44.63 -3.07
N VAL A 9 17.07 45.07 -4.20
CA VAL A 9 17.44 44.24 -5.36
C VAL A 9 18.79 43.59 -5.07
N ALA A 10 18.92 42.29 -5.32
CA ALA A 10 20.21 41.62 -5.42
C ALA A 10 20.28 40.83 -6.73
N ALA A 11 21.07 41.34 -7.66
CA ALA A 11 21.53 40.62 -8.84
C ALA A 11 22.78 39.80 -8.46
N ALA A 12 22.84 38.54 -8.87
CA ALA A 12 24.07 37.75 -8.85
C ALA A 12 24.27 37.08 -10.20
N THR A 13 25.48 37.27 -10.69
CA THR A 13 26.04 37.03 -12.02
C THR A 13 26.24 35.57 -12.39
N ALA A 14 26.19 35.31 -13.70
CA ALA A 14 26.41 34.05 -14.39
C ALA A 14 27.85 33.51 -14.27
N ILE A 15 28.00 32.19 -14.36
CA ILE A 15 29.24 31.53 -14.78
C ILE A 15 28.90 30.52 -15.89
N LEU A 16 29.45 30.77 -17.07
CA LEU A 16 29.53 29.83 -18.19
C LEU A 16 30.76 28.94 -17.99
N ALA A 17 30.59 27.62 -18.09
CA ALA A 17 31.70 26.68 -18.23
C ALA A 17 31.42 25.75 -19.41
N THR A 18 31.97 26.10 -20.57
CA THR A 18 32.16 25.22 -21.72
C THR A 18 33.37 24.33 -21.47
N GLY A 19 33.19 23.01 -21.55
CA GLY A 19 34.27 22.03 -21.54
C GLY A 19 33.87 20.82 -22.37
N MET A 20 34.51 20.68 -23.53
CA MET A 20 34.26 19.68 -24.57
C MET A 20 35.31 18.56 -24.50
N VAL A 21 34.84 17.33 -24.72
CA VAL A 21 35.51 16.11 -25.26
C VAL A 21 36.68 15.47 -24.48
N GLY A 22 36.47 14.21 -24.12
CA GLY A 22 37.52 13.23 -23.82
C GLY A 22 36.96 11.81 -23.86
N PHE A 23 36.99 11.18 -25.05
CA PHE A 23 36.68 9.76 -25.22
C PHE A 23 37.89 8.93 -24.80
N ALA A 24 37.69 8.01 -23.86
CA ALA A 24 38.56 6.85 -23.65
C ALA A 24 37.67 5.65 -23.32
N SER A 25 37.42 4.83 -24.34
CA SER A 25 36.69 3.57 -24.28
C SER A 25 37.58 2.47 -23.71
N THR A 26 37.37 2.11 -22.45
CA THR A 26 37.91 0.87 -21.87
C THR A 26 36.92 -0.24 -22.13
N ALA A 27 37.30 -1.20 -22.97
CA ALA A 27 36.52 -2.41 -23.21
C ALA A 27 36.48 -3.26 -21.94
N ALA A 28 35.32 -3.29 -21.28
CA ALA A 28 35.01 -4.30 -20.29
C ALA A 28 34.29 -5.46 -20.99
N ASN A 29 34.83 -6.67 -20.83
CA ASN A 29 34.17 -7.90 -21.25
C ASN A 29 32.88 -8.05 -20.43
N ALA A 30 31.74 -7.69 -21.02
CA ALA A 30 30.44 -8.00 -20.47
C ALA A 30 30.20 -9.50 -20.65
N SER A 31 30.44 -10.27 -19.60
CA SER A 31 29.85 -11.60 -19.48
C SER A 31 28.34 -11.43 -19.54
N THR A 32 27.71 -12.04 -20.53
CA THR A 32 26.26 -12.19 -20.65
C THR A 32 25.74 -12.95 -19.44
N GLN A 33 25.45 -12.24 -18.37
CA GLN A 33 24.60 -12.72 -17.31
C GLN A 33 23.19 -12.66 -17.88
N ASN A 34 22.64 -13.84 -18.23
CA ASN A 34 21.21 -14.01 -18.42
C ASN A 34 20.53 -13.63 -17.10
N THR A 35 20.21 -12.35 -16.94
CA THR A 35 19.22 -11.90 -15.97
C THR A 35 17.92 -12.52 -16.43
N VAL A 36 17.54 -13.64 -15.82
CA VAL A 36 16.17 -14.09 -15.84
C VAL A 36 15.41 -13.02 -15.06
N THR A 37 14.95 -11.99 -15.76
CA THR A 37 13.88 -11.13 -15.26
C THR A 37 12.72 -12.08 -15.09
N ALA A 38 12.49 -12.54 -13.86
CA ALA A 38 11.21 -13.10 -13.51
C ALA A 38 10.19 -12.00 -13.80
N SER A 39 9.50 -12.13 -14.92
CA SER A 39 8.26 -11.43 -15.18
C SER A 39 7.34 -11.84 -14.04
N SER A 40 7.27 -10.97 -13.02
CA SER A 40 6.13 -10.98 -12.12
C SER A 40 4.88 -10.92 -13.01
N PRO A 41 3.88 -11.77 -12.78
CA PRO A 41 2.65 -11.72 -13.54
C PRO A 41 2.12 -10.28 -13.52
N ASP A 42 1.99 -9.71 -14.71
CA ASP A 42 1.40 -8.40 -14.97
C ASP A 42 -0.13 -8.62 -14.95
N TRP A 43 -0.66 -8.94 -13.77
CA TRP A 43 -2.06 -8.71 -13.49
C TRP A 43 -2.14 -7.23 -13.14
N GLU A 44 -3.08 -6.51 -13.71
CA GLU A 44 -3.43 -5.16 -13.26
C GLU A 44 -4.09 -5.28 -11.87
N ASP A 45 -3.36 -5.81 -10.89
CA ASP A 45 -3.83 -5.99 -9.53
C ASP A 45 -3.93 -4.60 -8.89
N ASP A 46 -5.10 -4.26 -8.37
CA ASP A 46 -5.31 -3.00 -7.68
C ASP A 46 -4.37 -2.90 -6.49
N SER A 47 -3.39 -2.03 -6.62
CA SER A 47 -2.37 -1.85 -5.60
C SER A 47 -2.90 -0.94 -4.50
N TRP A 48 -2.67 -1.32 -3.24
CA TRP A 48 -3.07 -0.50 -2.09
C TRP A 48 -1.90 -0.13 -1.19
N GLY A 49 -2.06 0.99 -0.49
CA GLY A 49 -1.02 1.57 0.34
C GLY A 49 0.06 2.31 -0.48
N PRO A 50 1.17 2.72 0.16
CA PRO A 50 1.60 2.33 1.49
C PRO A 50 0.80 2.98 2.63
N TYR A 51 0.47 2.17 3.63
CA TYR A 51 -0.14 2.61 4.88
C TYR A 51 0.82 2.41 6.05
N PHE A 52 0.70 3.27 7.06
CA PHE A 52 1.66 3.37 8.16
C PHE A 52 0.97 3.32 9.51
N SER A 53 1.72 2.87 10.53
CA SER A 53 1.35 3.15 11.92
C SER A 53 1.41 4.66 12.18
N LYS A 54 0.70 5.15 13.21
CA LYS A 54 0.64 6.57 13.58
C LYS A 54 2.02 7.21 13.78
N ASN A 55 3.01 6.43 14.20
CA ASN A 55 4.38 6.87 14.41
C ASN A 55 5.36 6.43 13.31
N HIS A 56 4.86 5.92 12.18
CA HIS A 56 5.64 5.51 11.01
C HIS A 56 6.71 4.44 11.31
N LYS A 57 6.48 3.62 12.34
CA LYS A 57 7.35 2.50 12.73
C LYS A 57 6.89 1.15 12.21
N ALA A 58 5.72 1.10 11.58
CA ALA A 58 5.28 -0.04 10.79
C ALA A 58 4.71 0.47 9.47
N LYS A 59 4.84 -0.32 8.40
CA LYS A 59 4.31 -0.03 7.06
C LYS A 59 3.73 -1.29 6.45
N ALA A 60 2.62 -1.18 5.72
CA ALA A 60 2.13 -2.22 4.82
C ALA A 60 1.82 -1.64 3.43
N LYS A 61 2.02 -2.44 2.40
CA LYS A 61 1.50 -2.21 1.04
C LYS A 61 1.24 -3.55 0.38
N GLY A 62 0.37 -3.57 -0.60
CA GLY A 62 -0.03 -4.81 -1.22
C GLY A 62 -0.84 -4.63 -2.47
N TRP A 63 -1.58 -5.67 -2.78
CA TRP A 63 -2.49 -5.78 -3.89
C TRP A 63 -3.79 -6.45 -3.42
N ILE A 64 -4.84 -6.23 -4.19
CA ILE A 64 -6.11 -6.92 -4.07
C ILE A 64 -6.52 -7.42 -5.46
N ASP A 65 -7.06 -8.63 -5.50
CA ASP A 65 -7.57 -9.32 -6.69
C ASP A 65 -8.98 -9.80 -6.36
N VAL A 66 -9.94 -9.46 -7.22
CA VAL A 66 -11.36 -9.70 -7.00
C VAL A 66 -11.91 -10.44 -8.21
N ASP A 67 -12.23 -11.72 -7.99
CA ASP A 67 -12.85 -12.57 -9.00
C ASP A 67 -14.36 -12.70 -8.71
N TYR A 68 -15.24 -12.19 -9.58
CA TYR A 68 -16.70 -12.36 -9.45
C TYR A 68 -17.20 -13.63 -10.15
N TYR A 69 -18.19 -14.28 -9.53
CA TYR A 69 -18.90 -15.45 -10.05
C TYR A 69 -20.42 -15.23 -10.19
N GLY A 70 -20.92 -14.12 -9.65
CA GLY A 70 -22.31 -13.66 -9.73
C GLY A 70 -22.48 -12.34 -8.97
N ASP A 71 -23.72 -11.88 -8.81
CA ASP A 71 -24.01 -10.54 -8.28
C ASP A 71 -23.55 -10.34 -6.84
N GLU A 72 -23.64 -11.36 -5.99
CA GLU A 72 -23.19 -11.30 -4.58
C GLU A 72 -22.27 -12.50 -4.25
N ASP A 73 -21.56 -12.98 -5.27
CA ASP A 73 -20.63 -14.10 -5.17
C ASP A 73 -19.30 -13.70 -5.79
N ASN A 74 -18.30 -13.55 -4.94
CA ASN A 74 -16.94 -13.23 -5.35
C ASN A 74 -15.91 -13.95 -4.50
N LYS A 75 -14.67 -13.95 -5.00
CA LYS A 75 -13.50 -14.41 -4.28
C LYS A 75 -12.47 -13.29 -4.27
N VAL A 76 -12.26 -12.73 -3.08
CA VAL A 76 -11.30 -11.66 -2.82
C VAL A 76 -9.99 -12.26 -2.32
N ARG A 77 -8.90 -11.97 -3.00
CA ARG A 77 -7.54 -12.29 -2.57
C ARG A 77 -6.80 -11.00 -2.23
N VAL A 78 -6.21 -10.98 -1.05
CA VAL A 78 -5.40 -9.85 -0.59
C VAL A 78 -4.00 -10.34 -0.32
N GLY A 79 -3.01 -9.69 -0.91
CA GLY A 79 -1.60 -10.01 -0.72
C GLY A 79 -0.78 -8.77 -0.45
N GLY A 80 0.41 -8.96 0.13
CA GLY A 80 1.31 -7.84 0.33
C GLY A 80 2.50 -8.15 1.20
N LYS A 81 3.09 -7.06 1.71
CA LYS A 81 4.25 -7.11 2.61
C LYS A 81 4.08 -6.12 3.75
N LEU A 82 4.51 -6.54 4.93
CA LEU A 82 4.54 -5.78 6.17
C LEU A 82 6.00 -5.51 6.53
N TRP A 83 6.33 -4.28 6.91
CA TRP A 83 7.67 -3.87 7.34
C TRP A 83 7.64 -3.34 8.77
N ASP A 84 8.61 -3.76 9.55
CA ASP A 84 8.95 -3.22 10.86
C ASP A 84 10.15 -2.28 10.76
N TYR A 85 9.89 -0.99 10.99
CA TYR A 85 10.88 0.08 10.99
C TYR A 85 11.32 0.50 12.39
N ASP A 86 10.83 -0.17 13.44
CA ASP A 86 11.32 0.03 14.79
C ASP A 86 12.65 -0.68 15.01
N HIS A 87 12.89 -1.79 14.27
CA HIS A 87 14.08 -2.64 14.37
C HIS A 87 14.43 -3.05 15.81
N SER A 88 13.45 -3.01 16.71
CA SER A 88 13.62 -3.35 18.11
C SER A 88 13.16 -4.78 18.35
N ASN A 89 13.87 -5.51 19.21
CA ASN A 89 13.45 -6.86 19.61
C ASN A 89 12.22 -6.88 20.53
N LYS A 90 11.60 -5.72 20.80
CA LYS A 90 10.52 -5.54 21.78
C LYS A 90 9.19 -5.17 21.13
N LYS A 91 9.23 -4.51 19.98
CA LYS A 91 8.04 -4.08 19.23
C LYS A 91 8.06 -4.73 17.86
N CYS A 92 6.89 -4.79 17.25
CA CYS A 92 6.65 -5.45 15.99
C CYS A 92 5.73 -4.57 15.15
N ALA A 93 5.85 -4.69 13.84
CA ALA A 93 4.80 -4.27 12.92
C ALA A 93 3.59 -5.18 13.03
N TYR A 94 2.41 -4.59 12.89
CA TYR A 94 1.14 -5.29 12.91
C TYR A 94 0.24 -4.73 11.82
N VAL A 95 -0.35 -5.62 11.03
CA VAL A 95 -1.41 -5.26 10.08
C VAL A 95 -2.64 -6.09 10.40
N VAL A 96 -3.79 -5.42 10.40
CA VAL A 96 -5.08 -6.05 10.57
C VAL A 96 -5.99 -5.64 9.43
N PHE A 97 -6.72 -6.62 8.94
CA PHE A 97 -7.76 -6.49 7.94
C PHE A 97 -9.09 -6.82 8.61
N ARG A 98 -10.13 -6.10 8.20
CA ARG A 98 -11.52 -6.44 8.47
C ARG A 98 -12.28 -6.46 7.17
N TYR A 99 -13.31 -7.29 7.09
CA TYR A 99 -14.13 -7.41 5.90
C TYR A 99 -15.59 -7.66 6.29
N THR A 100 -16.49 -7.26 5.41
CA THR A 100 -17.94 -7.51 5.50
C THR A 100 -18.34 -8.45 4.39
N LYS A 101 -19.40 -9.22 4.62
CA LYS A 101 -20.00 -10.06 3.58
C LYS A 101 -21.22 -9.40 2.95
N TRP A 102 -21.63 -9.89 1.79
CA TRP A 102 -22.89 -9.50 1.14
C TRP A 102 -24.11 -9.73 2.04
N SER A 103 -24.09 -10.78 2.86
CA SER A 103 -25.17 -11.09 3.79
C SER A 103 -25.25 -10.18 5.02
N ASP A 104 -24.21 -9.39 5.25
CA ASP A 104 -24.08 -8.53 6.44
C ASP A 104 -24.49 -7.10 6.07
N HIS A 105 -24.95 -6.32 7.04
CA HIS A 105 -25.16 -4.89 6.80
C HIS A 105 -23.81 -4.20 6.48
N GLU A 106 -23.81 -3.20 5.60
CA GLU A 106 -22.61 -2.47 5.17
C GLU A 106 -21.83 -1.83 6.33
N ASP A 107 -22.52 -1.44 7.40
CA ASP A 107 -21.89 -0.89 8.61
C ASP A 107 -21.49 -1.97 9.64
N ASP A 108 -21.81 -3.24 9.39
CA ASP A 108 -21.55 -4.36 10.30
C ASP A 108 -20.13 -4.91 10.14
N TRP A 109 -19.17 -4.10 10.55
CA TRP A 109 -17.75 -4.48 10.62
C TRP A 109 -17.42 -5.49 11.74
N TYR A 110 -18.41 -6.13 12.35
CA TYR A 110 -18.26 -6.75 13.66
C TYR A 110 -17.65 -8.15 13.63
N THR A 111 -17.68 -8.86 12.50
CA THR A 111 -17.59 -10.33 12.57
C THR A 111 -16.24 -10.92 12.17
N ASP A 112 -15.43 -10.24 11.36
CA ASP A 112 -14.37 -10.95 10.66
C ASP A 112 -13.06 -10.18 10.48
N TYR A 113 -11.97 -10.77 10.99
CA TYR A 113 -10.63 -10.15 11.01
C TYR A 113 -9.54 -11.14 10.58
N VAL A 114 -8.55 -10.62 9.85
CA VAL A 114 -7.28 -11.31 9.57
C VAL A 114 -6.14 -10.41 10.00
N SER A 115 -5.13 -10.95 10.67
CA SER A 115 -3.98 -10.13 11.07
C SER A 115 -2.65 -10.82 10.94
N TYR A 116 -1.61 -10.02 10.72
CA TYR A 116 -0.24 -10.48 10.63
C TYR A 116 0.65 -9.61 11.52
N LYS A 117 1.57 -10.28 12.22
CA LYS A 117 2.62 -9.67 13.05
C LYS A 117 3.98 -9.98 12.45
N GLU A 118 4.87 -8.99 12.46
CA GLU A 118 6.26 -9.09 12.01
C GLU A 118 7.19 -8.30 12.93
N CYS A 119 8.30 -8.92 13.35
CA CYS A 119 9.25 -8.31 14.30
C CYS A 119 10.66 -8.38 13.73
N GLY A 120 11.23 -7.23 13.39
CA GLY A 120 12.63 -7.12 13.00
C GLY A 120 12.86 -6.62 11.58
N TRP A 121 12.18 -7.17 10.57
CA TRP A 121 12.38 -6.80 9.16
C TRP A 121 11.07 -6.68 8.37
N ASP A 122 10.80 -7.64 7.49
CA ASP A 122 9.64 -7.65 6.63
C ASP A 122 9.10 -9.06 6.42
N LYS A 123 7.79 -9.13 6.21
CA LYS A 123 7.06 -10.38 6.05
C LYS A 123 6.01 -10.24 4.96
N LYS A 124 5.99 -11.22 4.06
CA LYS A 124 4.90 -11.37 3.10
C LYS A 124 3.67 -11.93 3.80
N PHE A 125 2.51 -11.51 3.36
CA PHE A 125 1.24 -12.08 3.79
C PHE A 125 0.29 -12.24 2.60
N SER A 126 -0.67 -13.14 2.74
CA SER A 126 -1.79 -13.29 1.82
C SER A 126 -2.94 -13.99 2.50
N PHE A 127 -4.17 -13.62 2.15
CA PHE A 127 -5.39 -14.36 2.51
C PHE A 127 -6.41 -14.30 1.38
N THR A 128 -7.39 -15.20 1.47
CA THR A 128 -8.52 -15.28 0.53
C THR A 128 -9.81 -15.38 1.32
N ARG A 129 -10.84 -14.70 0.84
CA ARG A 129 -12.21 -14.74 1.37
C ARG A 129 -13.20 -14.81 0.22
N TYR A 130 -14.40 -15.26 0.55
CA TYR A 130 -15.52 -15.43 -0.37
C TYR A 130 -16.69 -14.60 0.12
N ASP A 131 -17.55 -14.19 -0.80
CA ASP A 131 -18.79 -13.46 -0.56
C ASP A 131 -18.55 -12.14 0.19
N VAL A 132 -17.53 -11.38 -0.23
CA VAL A 132 -17.06 -10.16 0.44
C VAL A 132 -17.60 -8.91 -0.25
N SER A 133 -18.23 -8.02 0.51
CA SER A 133 -18.69 -6.71 0.01
C SER A 133 -17.66 -5.61 0.26
N GLN A 134 -16.92 -5.62 1.36
CA GLN A 134 -15.93 -4.59 1.66
C GLN A 134 -14.71 -5.15 2.38
N VAL A 135 -13.55 -4.53 2.17
CA VAL A 135 -12.30 -4.82 2.90
C VAL A 135 -11.62 -3.52 3.33
N GLN A 136 -11.28 -3.48 4.61
CA GLN A 136 -10.45 -2.42 5.18
C GLN A 136 -9.17 -2.96 5.80
N VAL A 137 -8.14 -2.13 5.79
CA VAL A 137 -6.84 -2.41 6.40
C VAL A 137 -6.44 -1.32 7.40
N LYS A 138 -5.72 -1.72 8.43
CA LYS A 138 -5.11 -0.81 9.41
C LYS A 138 -3.75 -1.32 9.84
N VAL A 139 -2.79 -0.40 9.90
CA VAL A 139 -1.41 -0.68 10.31
C VAL A 139 -1.15 -0.11 11.70
N CYS A 140 -0.56 -0.92 12.58
CA CYS A 140 -0.25 -0.59 13.96
C CYS A 140 1.18 -1.05 14.32
N GLN A 141 1.63 -0.68 15.51
CA GLN A 141 2.65 -1.44 16.23
C GLN A 141 1.98 -2.39 17.23
N ILE A 142 2.72 -3.40 17.66
CA ILE A 142 2.33 -4.28 18.75
C ILE A 142 3.59 -4.71 19.50
N ASP A 143 3.49 -4.91 20.82
CA ASP A 143 4.63 -5.44 21.56
C ASP A 143 4.81 -6.93 21.22
N LYS A 144 6.05 -7.41 21.21
CA LYS A 144 6.40 -8.77 20.79
C LYS A 144 5.56 -9.85 21.47
N TRP A 145 5.30 -9.65 22.77
CA TRP A 145 4.58 -10.59 23.65
C TRP A 145 3.15 -10.15 23.98
N SER A 146 2.63 -9.11 23.31
CA SER A 146 1.27 -8.60 23.51
C SER A 146 0.32 -9.06 22.42
N SER A 147 -0.97 -9.05 22.74
CA SER A 147 -2.09 -9.18 21.81
C SER A 147 -2.81 -7.84 21.54
N TYR A 148 -2.36 -6.75 22.17
CA TYR A 148 -3.00 -5.45 22.09
C TYR A 148 -2.20 -4.49 21.18
N PRO A 149 -2.67 -4.23 19.94
CA PRO A 149 -2.00 -3.31 19.03
C PRO A 149 -2.16 -1.85 19.49
N TYR A 150 -1.15 -1.03 19.20
CA TYR A 150 -1.09 0.37 19.58
C TYR A 150 -0.40 1.21 18.50
N LYS A 151 -0.45 2.55 18.65
CA LYS A 151 -0.03 3.51 17.60
C LYS A 151 -0.63 3.17 16.23
N CYS A 152 -1.88 2.73 16.19
CA CYS A 152 -2.57 2.42 14.95
C CYS A 152 -2.79 3.67 14.09
N GLY A 153 -2.61 3.52 12.78
CA GLY A 153 -3.16 4.46 11.80
C GLY A 153 -4.69 4.36 11.74
N TYR A 154 -5.27 5.08 10.78
CA TYR A 154 -6.70 4.99 10.46
C TYR A 154 -6.99 3.71 9.67
N TRP A 155 -8.23 3.25 9.74
CA TRP A 155 -8.73 2.28 8.76
C TRP A 155 -8.72 2.91 7.36
N LYS A 156 -8.43 2.07 6.36
CA LYS A 156 -8.39 2.43 4.95
C LYS A 156 -9.13 1.38 4.16
N ASP A 157 -10.11 1.81 3.39
CA ASP A 157 -10.75 0.99 2.37
C ASP A 157 -9.71 0.57 1.34
N ILE A 158 -9.70 -0.71 1.01
CA ILE A 158 -8.89 -1.27 -0.08
C ILE A 158 -9.74 -2.01 -1.10
N TYR A 159 -11.01 -2.22 -0.78
CA TYR A 159 -12.04 -2.69 -1.69
C TYR A 159 -13.38 -2.35 -1.05
N ASN A 160 -14.27 -1.77 -1.85
CA ASN A 160 -15.64 -1.50 -1.47
C ASN A 160 -16.47 -1.70 -2.73
N ALA A 161 -17.30 -2.72 -2.69
CA ALA A 161 -18.06 -3.12 -3.85
C ALA A 161 -19.10 -2.07 -4.25
N TYR A 162 -19.60 -1.27 -3.31
CA TYR A 162 -20.55 -0.19 -3.59
C TYR A 162 -19.90 1.08 -4.17
N ASP A 163 -18.57 1.11 -4.34
CA ASP A 163 -17.88 2.21 -4.97
C ASP A 163 -17.73 1.95 -6.48
N ASP A 164 -17.98 2.98 -7.29
CA ASP A 164 -17.92 2.95 -8.76
C ASP A 164 -16.56 2.44 -9.31
N ASP A 165 -15.47 2.62 -8.54
CA ASP A 165 -14.12 2.17 -8.89
C ASP A 165 -13.99 0.63 -8.92
N TYR A 166 -14.86 -0.10 -8.20
CA TYR A 166 -14.85 -1.56 -8.10
C TYR A 166 -16.08 -2.23 -8.74
N GLY A 167 -16.93 -1.46 -9.42
CA GLY A 167 -17.89 -1.97 -10.39
C GLY A 167 -19.08 -2.71 -9.79
N TYR A 168 -19.89 -2.03 -8.97
CA TYR A 168 -21.33 -2.26 -9.01
C TYR A 168 -21.96 -1.20 -9.91
N ASP A 169 -21.86 -1.40 -11.22
CA ASP A 169 -22.73 -0.68 -12.15
C ASP A 169 -24.16 -1.21 -11.95
N GLU A 170 -24.96 -0.56 -11.10
CA GLU A 170 -26.42 -0.79 -11.03
C GLU A 170 -27.10 -0.63 -12.41
N ASP A 171 -26.43 0.08 -13.32
CA ASP A 171 -26.92 0.47 -14.66
C ASP A 171 -27.09 -0.71 -15.64
N TYR A 172 -26.70 -1.95 -15.29
CA TYR A 172 -26.82 -3.10 -16.19
C TYR A 172 -28.25 -3.68 -16.33
N TRP A 173 -29.24 -3.12 -15.61
CA TRP A 173 -30.60 -3.69 -15.56
C TRP A 173 -31.75 -2.76 -15.99
N ASP A 174 -31.49 -1.52 -16.43
CA ASP A 174 -32.55 -0.66 -16.98
C ASP A 174 -32.90 -0.96 -18.47
N GLU A 175 -32.31 -2.01 -19.08
CA GLU A 175 -32.55 -2.36 -20.50
C GLU A 175 -33.25 -3.71 -20.77
N HIS A 176 -33.84 -4.40 -19.79
CA HIS A 176 -34.57 -5.67 -20.05
C HIS A 176 -35.98 -5.78 -19.45
#